data_AF-A0A7C5E0H1-F1
#
_entry.id   AF-A0A7C5E0H1-F1
#
_cell.length_a   1.000
_cell.length_b   1.000
_cell.length_c   1.000
_cell.angle_alpha   90.00
_cell.angle_beta   90.00
_cell.angle_gamma   90.00
#
_symmetry.space_group_name_H-M   'P 1'
#
loop_
_entity.id
_entity.type
_entity.pdbx_description
1 polymer ?
#
loop_
_entity_poly.entity_id
_entity_poly.type
_entity_poly.pdbx_seq_one_letter_code
_entity_poly.pdbx_strand_id
1 'polypeptide(L)'
;MGQSRFGNHSAQLQFKLPGVIGYQGMVIKVQANPNDLPLKQMLAQLYQQSAQEIAPEELLRQVELITVAGQPALKTSILPLNTEFSILFLHNNRVYIIAPVHGPSATGAAPEALALFDQILETVRLNP
;
A
#
# COMPACT_ATOMS: atom_id res chain seq x y z
N MET A 1 -3.68 24.55 -2.14
CA MET A 1 -2.68 23.58 -1.63
C MET A 1 -2.98 23.35 -0.15
N GLY A 2 -3.65 22.25 0.19
CA GLY A 2 -4.01 21.95 1.58
C GLY A 2 -2.91 21.15 2.26
N GLN A 3 -2.18 21.79 3.19
CA GLN A 3 -1.31 21.05 4.10
C GLN A 3 -2.19 20.32 5.12
N SER A 4 -2.19 18.99 5.08
CA SER A 4 -2.81 18.17 6.11
C SER A 4 -1.97 18.27 7.39
N ARG A 5 -2.62 18.56 8.53
CA ARG A 5 -2.03 18.73 9.86
C ARG A 5 -1.40 17.46 10.46
N PHE A 6 -1.33 16.39 9.69
CA PHE A 6 -0.71 15.11 10.01
C PHE A 6 0.21 14.80 8.84
N GLY A 7 1.49 14.45 9.07
CA GLY A 7 2.54 14.25 8.06
C GLY A 7 2.31 13.07 7.09
N ASN A 8 1.09 12.93 6.60
CA ASN A 8 0.60 11.92 5.69
C ASN A 8 0.72 12.48 4.27
N HIS A 9 1.59 11.86 3.48
CA HIS A 9 1.75 12.19 2.07
C HIS A 9 1.18 11.06 1.24
N SER A 10 0.49 11.39 0.14
CA SER A 10 -0.01 10.41 -0.81
C SER A 10 0.37 10.84 -2.22
N ALA A 11 0.94 9.93 -2.99
CA ALA A 11 1.14 10.07 -4.43
C ALA A 11 0.32 9.00 -5.14
N GLN A 12 -0.19 9.33 -6.32
CA GLN A 12 -0.94 8.41 -7.18
C GLN A 12 -0.34 8.42 -8.58
N LEU A 13 -0.18 7.25 -9.16
CA LEU A 13 0.30 7.03 -10.52
C LEU A 13 -0.81 6.30 -11.28
N GLN A 14 -1.25 6.89 -12.39
CA GLN A 14 -2.24 6.26 -13.27
C GLN A 14 -1.53 5.54 -14.42
N PHE A 15 -1.94 4.30 -14.69
CA PHE A 15 -1.50 3.54 -15.85
C PHE A 15 -2.50 3.73 -17.00
N LYS A 16 -1.99 4.14 -18.16
CA LYS A 16 -2.78 4.22 -19.40
C LYS A 16 -2.60 2.92 -20.17
N LEU A 17 -3.55 2.00 -20.01
CA LEU A 17 -3.49 0.66 -20.60
C LEU A 17 -4.45 0.52 -21.78
N PRO A 18 -3.99 0.05 -22.95
CA PRO A 18 -4.88 -0.21 -24.09
C PRO A 18 -5.93 -1.26 -23.75
N GLY A 19 -7.20 -1.00 -24.09
CA GLY A 19 -8.29 -1.96 -23.91
C GLY A 19 -8.78 -2.17 -22.47
N VAL A 20 -8.16 -1.51 -21.48
CA VAL A 20 -8.60 -1.59 -20.08
C VAL A 20 -9.54 -0.44 -19.75
N ILE A 21 -10.73 -0.77 -19.24
CA ILE A 21 -11.75 0.21 -18.88
C ILE A 21 -11.55 0.64 -17.42
N GLY A 22 -11.62 1.96 -17.20
CA GLY A 22 -11.56 2.56 -15.88
C GLY A 22 -10.15 2.92 -15.44
N TYR A 23 -10.06 3.48 -14.24
CA TYR A 23 -8.79 3.84 -13.63
C TYR A 23 -8.02 2.58 -13.23
N GLN A 24 -6.73 2.55 -13.51
CA GLN A 24 -5.77 1.54 -13.07
C GLN A 24 -4.51 2.29 -12.67
N GLY A 25 -3.83 1.86 -11.61
CA GLY A 25 -2.69 2.60 -11.13
C GLY A 25 -2.06 2.06 -9.86
N MET A 26 -1.29 2.92 -9.22
CA MET A 26 -0.57 2.67 -7.98
C MET A 26 -0.77 3.86 -7.06
N VAL A 27 -0.90 3.59 -5.76
CA VAL A 27 -0.84 4.60 -4.71
C VAL A 27 0.36 4.34 -3.82
N ILE A 28 1.04 5.42 -3.43
CA ILE A 28 2.07 5.42 -2.40
C ILE A 28 1.60 6.35 -1.30
N LYS A 29 1.42 5.84 -0.08
CA LYS A 29 1.13 6.63 1.11
C LYS A 29 2.31 6.53 2.06
N VAL A 30 2.65 7.65 2.67
CA VAL A 30 3.69 7.74 3.70
C VAL A 30 3.07 8.34 4.93
N GLN A 31 3.20 7.66 6.07
CA GLN A 31 2.72 8.14 7.36
C GLN A 31 3.85 8.14 8.39
N ALA A 32 3.80 9.07 9.33
CA ALA A 32 4.79 9.11 10.41
C ALA A 32 4.62 7.91 11.35
N ASN A 33 5.73 7.36 11.84
CA ASN A 33 5.76 6.34 12.89
C ASN A 33 6.50 6.87 14.13
N PRO A 34 6.03 7.95 14.78
CA PRO A 34 6.80 8.65 15.80
C PRO A 34 7.15 7.80 17.04
N ASN A 35 6.44 6.69 17.26
CA ASN A 35 6.63 5.79 18.39
C ASN A 35 7.48 4.55 18.04
N ASP A 36 8.11 4.54 16.86
CA ASP A 36 8.92 3.41 16.36
C ASP A 36 8.21 2.05 16.47
N LEU A 37 6.91 2.05 16.13
CA LEU A 37 6.10 0.84 16.22
C LEU A 37 6.58 -0.21 15.23
N PRO A 38 6.68 -1.49 15.63
CA PRO A 38 6.94 -2.57 14.71
C PRO A 38 5.88 -2.67 13.61
N LEU A 39 6.29 -3.10 12.42
CA LEU A 39 5.44 -3.16 11.23
C LEU A 39 4.14 -3.95 11.43
N LYS A 40 4.17 -5.06 12.21
CA LYS A 40 2.95 -5.82 12.57
C LYS A 40 1.98 -5.05 13.46
N GLN A 41 2.49 -4.23 14.38
CA GLN A 41 1.65 -3.38 15.24
C GLN A 41 1.05 -2.23 14.44
N MET A 42 1.83 -1.63 13.53
CA MET A 42 1.32 -0.62 12.60
C MET A 42 0.20 -1.17 11.73
N LEU A 43 0.40 -2.37 11.18
CA LEU A 43 -0.61 -3.05 10.40
C LEU A 43 -1.90 -3.25 11.21
N ALA A 44 -1.81 -3.76 12.44
CA ALA A 44 -2.97 -3.91 13.34
C ALA A 44 -3.70 -2.58 13.61
N GLN A 45 -2.98 -1.47 13.77
CA GLN A 45 -3.59 -0.15 13.94
C GLN A 45 -4.33 0.33 12.68
N LEU A 46 -3.74 0.14 11.49
CA LEU A 46 -4.39 0.49 10.23
C LEU A 46 -5.68 -0.30 10.03
N TYR A 47 -5.69 -1.58 10.43
CA TYR A 47 -6.89 -2.42 10.44
C TYR A 47 -7.99 -1.90 11.36
N GLN A 48 -7.65 -1.58 12.61
CA GLN A 48 -8.63 -1.01 13.56
C GLN A 48 -9.24 0.29 13.04
N GLN A 49 -8.47 1.13 12.36
CA GLN A 49 -8.95 2.38 11.76
C GLN A 49 -9.89 2.16 10.57
N SER A 50 -9.76 1.02 9.88
CA SER A 50 -10.52 0.73 8.67
C SER A 50 -11.92 0.15 8.89
N ALA A 51 -12.36 0.04 10.14
CA ALA A 51 -13.67 -0.49 10.54
C ALA A 51 -13.98 -1.89 9.98
N GLN A 52 -12.96 -2.70 9.71
CA GLN A 52 -13.16 -4.10 9.36
C GLN A 52 -13.37 -4.91 10.64
N GLU A 53 -14.46 -5.66 10.71
CA GLU A 53 -14.82 -6.54 11.85
C GLU A 53 -13.90 -7.77 11.99
N ILE A 54 -12.76 -7.79 11.29
CA ILE A 54 -11.84 -8.93 11.28
C ILE A 54 -10.89 -8.80 12.48
N ALA A 55 -10.77 -9.87 13.25
CA ALA A 55 -9.83 -9.93 14.37
C ALA A 55 -8.38 -9.71 13.87
N PRO A 56 -7.56 -8.86 14.52
CA PRO A 56 -6.18 -8.59 14.12
C PRO A 56 -5.31 -9.84 13.93
N GLU A 57 -5.58 -10.90 14.70
CA GLU A 57 -4.83 -12.16 14.63
C GLU A 57 -5.06 -12.92 13.33
N GLU A 58 -6.28 -12.87 12.80
CA GLU A 58 -6.67 -13.54 11.54
C GLU A 58 -6.09 -12.80 10.34
N LEU A 59 -5.99 -11.47 10.45
CA LEU A 59 -5.33 -10.60 9.49
C LEU A 59 -3.83 -10.85 9.42
N LEU A 60 -3.17 -10.99 10.57
CA LEU A 60 -1.74 -11.26 10.64
C LEU A 60 -1.34 -12.62 10.04
N ARG A 61 -2.29 -13.57 9.92
CA ARG A 61 -2.08 -14.87 9.24
C ARG A 61 -2.14 -14.77 7.72
N GLN A 62 -2.71 -13.70 7.17
CA GLN A 62 -2.87 -13.47 5.74
C GLN A 62 -1.75 -12.57 5.16
N VAL A 63 -0.69 -12.36 5.94
CA VAL A 63 0.43 -11.52 5.54
C VAL A 63 1.54 -12.36 4.95
N GLU A 64 2.00 -11.96 3.76
CA GLU A 64 3.19 -12.47 3.11
C GLU A 64 4.39 -11.57 3.43
N LEU A 65 5.53 -12.18 3.76
CA LEU A 65 6.80 -11.47 3.97
C LEU A 65 7.51 -11.32 2.63
N ILE A 66 7.80 -10.07 2.24
CA ILE A 66 8.55 -9.76 1.02
C ILE A 66 9.68 -8.77 1.33
N THR A 67 10.47 -8.42 0.32
CA THR A 67 11.50 -7.36 0.42
C THR A 67 11.22 -6.28 -0.62
N VAL A 68 11.25 -5.00 -0.21
CA VAL A 68 11.11 -3.84 -1.10
C VAL A 68 12.24 -2.87 -0.84
N ALA A 69 13.00 -2.50 -1.89
CA ALA A 69 14.14 -1.59 -1.78
C ALA A 69 15.15 -1.98 -0.67
N GLY A 70 15.35 -3.30 -0.46
CA GLY A 70 16.21 -3.85 0.60
C GLY A 70 15.61 -3.82 2.01
N GLN A 71 14.38 -3.32 2.18
CA GLN A 71 13.67 -3.30 3.47
C GLN A 71 12.73 -4.51 3.60
N PRO A 72 12.64 -5.13 4.79
CA PRO A 72 11.58 -6.09 5.09
C PRO A 72 10.21 -5.44 4.95
N ALA A 73 9.30 -6.12 4.25
CA ALA A 73 7.96 -5.62 3.97
C ALA A 73 6.89 -6.69 4.24
N LEU A 74 5.68 -6.23 4.53
CA LEU A 74 4.48 -7.04 4.68
C LEU A 74 3.56 -6.78 3.50
N LYS A 75 3.25 -7.82 2.73
CA LYS A 75 2.19 -7.78 1.73
C LYS A 75 0.91 -8.38 2.32
N THR A 76 -0.19 -7.67 2.22
CA THR A 76 -1.48 -8.06 2.77
C THR A 76 -2.60 -7.77 1.79
N SER A 77 -3.64 -8.60 1.77
CA SER A 77 -4.82 -8.42 0.92
C SER A 77 -5.70 -7.22 1.33
N ILE A 78 -5.34 -6.48 2.38
CA ILE A 78 -6.24 -5.50 2.95
C ILE A 78 -5.55 -4.17 3.32
N LEU A 79 -5.85 -3.12 2.53
CA LEU A 79 -6.27 -1.74 2.89
C LEU A 79 -5.72 -0.68 1.91
N PRO A 80 -6.50 0.29 1.35
CA PRO A 80 -7.93 0.61 1.46
C PRO A 80 -8.73 0.33 0.14
N LEU A 81 -10.04 0.64 0.11
CA LEU A 81 -10.99 0.45 -1.02
C LEU A 81 -10.37 0.49 -2.44
N ASN A 82 -10.69 -0.54 -3.23
CA ASN A 82 -10.27 -0.80 -4.62
C ASN A 82 -8.77 -1.12 -4.80
N THR A 83 -8.21 -1.92 -3.91
CA THR A 83 -6.86 -2.48 -4.01
C THR A 83 -6.90 -4.00 -3.94
N GLU A 84 -6.08 -4.69 -4.73
CA GLU A 84 -5.90 -6.16 -4.63
C GLU A 84 -5.13 -6.56 -3.39
N PHE A 85 -4.11 -5.78 -3.06
CA PHE A 85 -3.24 -5.96 -1.91
C PHE A 85 -2.54 -4.64 -1.59
N SER A 86 -1.88 -4.60 -0.44
CA SER A 86 -1.06 -3.50 0.03
C SER A 86 0.25 -4.03 0.56
N ILE A 87 1.32 -3.30 0.28
CA ILE A 87 2.67 -3.58 0.75
C ILE A 87 3.06 -2.48 1.73
N LEU A 88 3.48 -2.89 2.93
CA LEU A 88 3.88 -2.01 4.00
C LEU A 88 5.34 -2.25 4.35
N PHE A 89 6.13 -1.19 4.53
CA PHE A 89 7.49 -1.29 5.06
C PHE A 89 7.87 -0.04 5.84
N LEU A 90 8.90 -0.16 6.69
CA LEU A 90 9.43 0.94 7.50
C LEU A 90 10.68 1.52 6.85
N HIS A 91 10.80 2.85 6.89
CA HIS A 91 12.03 3.56 6.55
C HIS A 91 12.06 4.93 7.24
N ASN A 92 13.17 5.31 7.88
CA ASN A 92 13.36 6.62 8.54
C ASN A 92 12.17 7.08 9.41
N ASN A 93 11.75 6.24 10.37
CA ASN A 93 10.64 6.51 11.30
C ASN A 93 9.29 6.80 10.63
N ARG A 94 9.09 6.23 9.44
CA ARG A 94 7.85 6.33 8.64
C ARG A 94 7.42 4.95 8.18
N VAL A 95 6.12 4.78 8.01
CA VAL A 95 5.55 3.66 7.28
C VAL A 95 5.22 4.10 5.86
N TYR A 96 5.62 3.25 4.92
CA TYR A 96 5.28 3.36 3.52
C TYR A 96 4.23 2.31 3.22
N ILE A 97 3.16 2.70 2.54
CA ILE A 97 2.07 1.83 2.10
C ILE A 97 1.97 2.00 0.60
N ILE A 98 2.21 0.92 -0.14
CA ILE A 98 2.21 0.90 -1.60
C ILE A 98 1.17 -0.13 -2.06
N ALA A 99 0.27 0.26 -2.94
CA ALA A 99 -0.80 -0.64 -3.40
C ALA A 99 -1.17 -0.40 -4.88
N PRO A 100 -1.44 -1.46 -5.66
CA PRO A 100 -2.16 -1.31 -6.92
C PRO A 100 -3.60 -0.88 -6.62
N VAL A 101 -4.10 0.08 -7.40
CA VAL A 101 -5.43 0.65 -7.25
C VAL A 101 -6.19 0.61 -8.56
N HIS A 102 -7.48 0.36 -8.48
CA HIS A 102 -8.38 0.41 -9.63
C HIS A 102 -9.59 1.31 -9.38
N GLY A 103 -10.24 1.75 -10.45
CA GLY A 103 -11.47 2.54 -10.38
C GLY A 103 -12.66 1.69 -9.92
N PRO A 104 -13.74 2.35 -9.45
CA PRO A 104 -14.95 1.66 -8.97
C PRO A 104 -15.68 0.88 -10.06
N SER A 105 -15.43 1.19 -11.34
CA SER A 105 -16.00 0.47 -12.49
C SER A 105 -15.25 -0.81 -12.83
N ALA A 106 -14.10 -1.08 -12.20
CA ALA A 106 -13.31 -2.28 -12.40
C ALA A 106 -13.56 -3.25 -11.23
N THR A 107 -13.72 -4.53 -11.53
CA THR A 107 -13.87 -5.60 -10.53
C THR A 107 -12.56 -5.95 -9.83
N GLY A 108 -11.45 -5.44 -10.36
CA GLY A 108 -10.10 -5.64 -9.84
C GLY A 108 -9.05 -4.92 -10.68
N ALA A 109 -7.78 -5.03 -10.27
CA ALA A 109 -6.65 -4.58 -11.05
C ALA A 109 -6.46 -5.47 -12.30
N ALA A 110 -6.27 -4.86 -13.46
CA ALA A 110 -5.97 -5.62 -14.67
C ALA A 110 -4.59 -6.32 -14.55
N PRO A 111 -4.39 -7.53 -15.13
CA PRO A 111 -3.11 -8.22 -15.07
C PRO A 111 -1.93 -7.38 -15.58
N GLU A 112 -2.15 -6.60 -16.64
CA GLU A 112 -1.17 -5.68 -17.20
C GLU A 112 -0.85 -4.52 -16.24
N ALA A 113 -1.84 -4.06 -15.47
CA ALA A 113 -1.63 -3.06 -14.43
C ALA A 113 -0.78 -3.61 -13.28
N LEU A 114 -1.03 -4.86 -12.88
CA LEU A 114 -0.25 -5.54 -11.84
C LEU A 114 1.19 -5.77 -12.30
N ALA A 115 1.40 -6.19 -13.55
CA ALA A 115 2.74 -6.34 -14.11
C ALA A 115 3.53 -5.01 -14.13
N LEU A 116 2.88 -3.89 -14.49
CA LEU A 116 3.50 -2.57 -14.40
C LEU A 116 3.76 -2.14 -12.95
N PHE A 117 2.85 -2.45 -12.04
CA PHE A 117 3.03 -2.19 -10.62
C PHE A 117 4.28 -2.90 -10.10
N ASP A 118 4.45 -4.19 -10.39
CA ASP A 118 5.61 -4.98 -9.95
C ASP A 118 6.91 -4.43 -10.55
N GLN A 119 6.91 -4.08 -11.84
CA GLN A 119 8.06 -3.43 -12.47
C GLN A 119 8.45 -2.12 -11.79
N ILE A 120 7.46 -1.26 -11.47
CA ILE A 120 7.73 -0.01 -10.76
C ILE A 120 8.24 -0.30 -9.35
N LEU A 121 7.67 -1.27 -8.65
CA LEU A 121 8.09 -1.67 -7.31
C LEU A 121 9.57 -2.06 -7.26
N GLU A 122 10.05 -2.79 -8.28
CA GLU A 122 11.47 -3.16 -8.42
C GLU A 122 12.40 -1.95 -8.63
N THR A 123 11.88 -0.85 -9.19
CA THR A 123 12.64 0.40 -9.36
C THR A 123 12.68 1.28 -8.11
N VAL A 124 11.89 0.98 -7.07
CA VAL A 124 11.83 1.81 -5.86
C VAL A 124 13.20 1.87 -5.20
N ARG A 125 13.66 3.10 -4.92
CA ARG A 125 14.87 3.38 -4.16
C ARG A 125 14.52 4.33 -3.03
N LEU A 126 15.09 4.07 -1.85
CA LEU A 126 14.92 4.89 -0.67
C LEU A 126 16.17 5.75 -0.51
N ASN A 127 15.96 7.06 -0.37
CA ASN A 127 17.06 7.95 -0.03
C ASN A 127 17.36 7.83 1.47
N PRO A 128 18.65 7.84 1.86
CA PRO A 128 19.06 7.83 3.26
C PRO A 128 18.53 9.04 4.02
#